data_AF-A0A7W1BEC9-F1
#
_entry.id   AF-A0A7W1BEC9-F1
#
_cell.length_a   1.000
_cell.length_b   1.000
_cell.length_c   1.000
_cell.angle_alpha   90.00
_cell.angle_beta   90.00
_cell.angle_gamma   90.00
#
_symmetry.space_group_name_H-M   'P 1'
#
loop_
_entity.id
_entity.type
_entity.pdbx_description
1 polymer ?
#
loop_
_entity_poly.entity_id
_entity_poly.type
_entity_poly.pdbx_seq_one_letter_code
_entity_poly.pdbx_strand_id
1 'polypeptide(L)'
;MYLVELRPGKEELFRTGDDLAAAIRRGEVDVHSRIYHRATSKWISITLHPQYKAIVAQKSADPLPPMDRNWTYLTAQSEMLEGSDPTPDGMESSPDLESDGAEPVERAAPPWRRLFAFSVAGLALLFGVQLASSGPRPPWAGNAAGQPAATAAAQDQDRSREEQVISLASTTTAWNEEEGPDEAGAAPTPVAKASVASELPRAPSLKLNALGDVLPEEGSAKKSESRASATTVEGLMARYSAAHASARERLEAGMRVARLGKLLASSRLTPNGGVTETRLGLAGVANFIRVYRQQVTLIEEEYQDTFAVMSKEHGWQTQALRQWHSRPAPKEPAALSKLSTSLVTGIDNVLALLTEEAGAYKLGEGTIAFEDPEASRRYGRLRRQVSAAIDSARVAGGEESTGPMSYLLEAIGTTRLPREI
;
A
#
# COMPACT_ATOMS: atom_id res chain seq x y z
N MET A 1 37.59 18.12 1.94
CA MET A 1 37.08 19.01 0.89
C MET A 1 35.95 18.32 0.15
N TYR A 2 34.78 18.94 0.16
CA TYR A 2 33.53 18.41 -0.37
C TYR A 2 33.06 19.35 -1.49
N LEU A 3 32.95 18.83 -2.71
CA LEU A 3 32.34 19.55 -3.82
C LEU A 3 30.86 19.18 -3.87
N VAL A 4 29.99 20.17 -3.72
CA VAL A 4 28.55 19.99 -3.60
C VAL A 4 27.84 20.83 -4.65
N GLU A 5 26.96 20.21 -5.41
CA GLU A 5 26.04 20.85 -6.34
C GLU A 5 24.77 21.22 -5.56
N LEU A 6 24.61 22.51 -5.25
CA LEU A 6 23.47 23.02 -4.47
C LEU A 6 22.18 22.99 -5.29
N ARG A 7 22.29 23.41 -6.55
CA ARG A 7 21.27 23.40 -7.59
C ARG A 7 21.94 22.96 -8.90
N PRO A 8 21.19 22.43 -9.88
CA PRO A 8 21.75 22.06 -11.18
C PRO A 8 22.63 23.18 -11.75
N GLY A 9 23.94 22.93 -11.88
CA GLY A 9 24.92 23.89 -12.40
C GLY A 9 25.49 24.93 -11.41
N LYS A 10 25.11 24.89 -10.13
CA LYS A 10 25.74 25.70 -9.07
C LYS A 10 26.52 24.80 -8.12
N GLU A 11 27.83 24.72 -8.35
CA GLU A 11 28.78 23.97 -7.54
C GLU A 11 29.46 24.86 -6.51
N GLU A 12 29.56 24.37 -5.27
CA GLU A 12 30.25 25.04 -4.18
C GLU A 12 31.20 24.07 -3.47
N LEU A 13 32.35 24.60 -3.04
CA LEU A 13 33.45 23.80 -2.53
C LEU A 13 33.66 24.09 -1.03
N PHE A 14 33.28 23.13 -0.20
CA PHE A 14 33.45 23.19 1.25
C PHE A 14 34.80 22.59 1.63
N ARG A 15 35.64 23.34 2.33
CA ARG A 15 37.02 22.89 2.63
C ARG A 15 37.02 21.80 3.69
N THR A 16 36.24 22.00 4.75
CA THR A 16 36.14 21.10 5.91
C THR A 16 34.76 20.45 6.02
N GLY A 17 34.64 19.43 6.88
CA GLY A 17 33.36 18.81 7.20
C GLY A 17 32.45 19.75 8.01
N ASP A 18 33.05 20.62 8.82
CA ASP A 18 32.32 21.60 9.62
C ASP A 18 31.70 22.70 8.75
N ASP A 19 32.38 23.13 7.68
CA ASP A 19 31.82 24.08 6.70
C ASP A 19 30.56 23.50 6.04
N LEU A 20 30.63 22.22 5.63
CA LEU A 20 29.50 21.50 5.05
C LEU A 20 28.37 21.34 6.08
N ALA A 21 28.70 21.02 7.33
CA ALA A 21 27.73 20.89 8.41
C ALA A 21 27.00 22.22 8.70
N ALA A 22 27.75 23.32 8.72
CA ALA A 22 27.19 24.65 8.90
C ALA A 22 26.27 25.03 7.73
N ALA A 23 26.65 24.72 6.48
CA ALA A 23 25.82 24.96 5.30
C ALA A 23 24.51 24.13 5.31
N ILE A 24 24.55 22.87 5.74
CA ILE A 24 23.36 22.03 5.95
C ILE A 24 22.46 22.61 7.04
N ARG A 25 23.03 23.07 8.16
CA ARG A 25 22.26 23.69 9.25
C ARG A 25 21.59 25.00 8.82
N ARG A 26 22.28 25.82 8.03
CA ARG A 26 21.75 27.06 7.41
C ARG A 26 20.71 26.80 6.32
N GLY A 27 20.62 25.57 5.80
CA GLY A 27 19.71 25.21 4.70
C GLY A 27 20.21 25.62 3.32
N GLU A 28 21.50 25.93 3.17
CA GLU A 28 22.13 26.17 1.86
C GLU A 28 22.24 24.87 1.06
N VAL A 29 22.56 23.76 1.76
CA VAL A 29 22.59 22.41 1.21
C VAL A 29 21.30 21.70 1.59
N ASP A 30 20.48 21.38 0.58
CA ASP A 30 19.16 20.77 0.73
C ASP A 30 19.18 19.28 0.36
N VAL A 31 18.09 18.55 0.63
CA VAL A 31 17.86 17.14 0.27
C VAL A 31 18.09 16.88 -1.23
N HIS A 32 17.84 17.89 -2.08
CA HIS A 32 18.04 17.82 -3.52
C HIS A 32 19.49 18.03 -3.97
N SER A 33 20.38 18.51 -3.09
CA SER A 33 21.78 18.73 -3.42
C SER A 33 22.52 17.41 -3.66
N ARG A 34 23.58 17.47 -4.47
CA ARG A 34 24.42 16.31 -4.80
C ARG A 34 25.85 16.58 -4.34
N ILE A 35 26.53 15.55 -3.87
CA ILE A 35 27.93 15.62 -3.45
C ILE A 35 28.78 14.78 -4.41
N TYR A 36 29.92 15.31 -4.82
CA TYR A 36 30.85 14.59 -5.67
C TYR A 36 31.66 13.59 -4.84
N HIS A 37 31.49 12.31 -5.13
CA HIS A 37 32.21 11.25 -4.44
C HIS A 37 33.53 10.96 -5.17
N ARG A 38 34.65 11.39 -4.58
CA ARG A 38 35.98 11.33 -5.21
C ARG A 38 36.42 9.93 -5.62
N ALA A 39 36.14 8.91 -4.81
CA ALA A 39 36.61 7.54 -5.09
C ALA A 39 35.89 6.89 -6.28
N THR A 40 34.66 7.30 -6.57
CA THR A 40 33.84 6.73 -7.66
C THR A 40 33.68 7.69 -8.84
N SER A 41 34.24 8.91 -8.72
CA SER A 41 34.12 10.01 -9.68
C SER A 41 32.68 10.30 -10.12
N LYS A 42 31.72 10.13 -9.20
CA LYS A 42 30.28 10.27 -9.47
C LYS A 42 29.61 11.23 -8.50
N TRP A 43 28.65 11.98 -9.02
CA TRP A 43 27.70 12.74 -8.20
C TRP A 43 26.70 11.79 -7.55
N ILE A 44 26.57 11.87 -6.23
CA ILE A 44 25.59 11.11 -5.45
C ILE A 44 24.68 12.08 -4.69
N SER A 45 23.45 11.68 -4.38
CA SER A 45 22.56 12.51 -3.54
C SER A 45 23.19 12.74 -2.17
N ILE A 46 23.10 13.97 -1.65
CA ILE A 46 23.62 14.31 -0.32
C ILE A 46 23.00 13.44 0.79
N THR A 47 21.76 12.97 0.59
CA THR A 47 21.05 12.09 1.53
C THR A 47 21.72 10.74 1.77
N LEU A 48 22.55 10.28 0.82
CA LEU A 48 23.32 9.04 0.94
C LEU A 48 24.65 9.24 1.67
N HIS A 49 25.10 10.49 1.84
CA HIS A 49 26.39 10.77 2.46
C HIS A 49 26.35 10.57 4.00
N PRO A 50 27.31 9.85 4.59
CA PRO A 50 27.29 9.54 6.03
C PRO A 50 27.23 10.77 6.94
N GLN A 51 27.96 11.85 6.60
CA GLN A 51 27.94 13.08 7.39
C GLN A 51 26.59 13.79 7.36
N TYR A 52 25.89 13.81 6.21
CA TYR A 52 24.57 14.42 6.11
C TYR A 52 23.58 13.74 7.05
N LYS A 53 23.57 12.40 7.05
CA LYS A 53 22.74 11.61 7.97
C LYS A 53 23.06 11.91 9.44
N ALA A 54 24.34 12.01 9.81
CA ALA A 54 24.75 12.36 11.17
C ALA A 54 24.27 13.75 11.59
N ILE A 55 24.37 14.75 10.70
CA ILE A 55 23.95 16.13 10.98
C ILE A 55 22.43 16.24 11.07
N VAL A 56 21.68 15.57 10.19
CA VAL A 56 20.21 15.55 10.24
C VAL A 56 19.73 14.85 11.50
N ALA A 57 20.35 13.73 11.90
CA ALA A 57 20.04 13.03 13.14
C ALA A 57 20.31 13.91 14.39
N GLN A 58 21.40 14.68 14.40
CA GLN A 58 21.68 15.65 15.47
C GLN A 58 20.64 16.79 15.50
N LYS A 59 20.26 17.32 14.33
CA LYS A 59 19.24 18.38 14.24
C LYS A 59 17.88 17.92 14.78
N SER A 60 17.54 16.65 14.62
CA SER A 60 16.33 16.06 15.22
C SER A 60 16.43 15.82 16.73
N ALA A 61 17.64 15.81 17.29
CA ALA A 61 17.89 15.56 18.71
C ALA A 61 17.99 16.85 19.53
N ASP A 62 18.24 18.00 18.92
CA ASP A 62 18.20 19.28 19.61
C ASP A 62 16.75 19.55 20.09
N PRO A 63 16.50 19.64 21.41
CA PRO A 63 15.20 19.97 21.93
C PRO A 63 14.82 21.35 21.40
N LEU A 64 13.78 21.39 20.57
CA LEU A 64 13.25 22.63 20.02
C LEU A 64 13.10 23.63 21.19
N PRO A 65 13.61 24.87 21.08
CA PRO A 65 13.30 25.89 22.06
C PRO A 65 11.78 25.99 22.18
N PRO A 66 11.23 26.23 23.39
CA PRO A 66 9.80 26.32 23.60
C PRO A 66 9.25 27.41 22.69
N MET A 67 8.68 27.00 21.55
CA MET A 67 8.01 27.92 20.65
C MET A 67 6.64 28.21 21.26
N ASP A 68 6.41 29.47 21.60
CA ASP A 68 5.06 30.00 21.85
C ASP A 68 4.22 29.75 20.58
N ARG A 69 3.41 28.69 20.62
CA ARG A 69 2.53 28.26 19.52
C ARG A 69 1.28 29.14 19.47
N ASN A 70 1.40 30.33 18.89
CA ASN A 70 0.24 31.04 18.34
C ASN A 70 0.05 30.62 16.86
N TRP A 71 -0.78 29.58 16.67
CA TRP A 71 -1.19 29.09 15.35
C TRP A 71 -2.49 29.81 14.91
N THR A 72 -2.36 30.97 14.29
CA THR A 72 -3.45 31.73 13.66
C THR A 72 -3.29 31.79 12.13
N TYR A 73 -3.22 30.63 11.47
CA TYR A 73 -3.21 30.56 10.00
C TYR A 73 -4.34 29.74 9.36
N LEU A 74 -5.29 29.22 10.16
CA LEU A 74 -6.47 28.52 9.63
C LEU A 74 -7.82 29.20 9.94
N THR A 75 -7.84 30.29 10.72
CA THR A 75 -9.09 31.05 11.00
C THR A 75 -9.32 32.22 10.03
N ALA A 76 -8.31 32.63 9.25
CA ALA A 76 -8.43 33.80 8.36
C ALA A 76 -9.24 33.53 7.06
N GLN A 77 -9.68 32.29 6.79
CA GLN A 77 -10.57 32.00 5.65
C GLN A 77 -12.05 31.85 6.03
N SER A 78 -12.40 31.80 7.31
CA SER A 78 -13.82 31.80 7.74
C SER A 78 -14.41 33.19 7.95
N GLU A 79 -13.58 34.24 8.12
CA GLU A 79 -14.05 35.62 8.34
C GLU A 79 -14.23 36.45 7.05
N MET A 80 -13.87 35.93 5.87
CA MET A 80 -14.04 36.66 4.60
C MET A 80 -15.35 36.34 3.85
N LEU A 81 -16.29 35.59 4.45
CA LEU A 81 -17.57 35.24 3.84
C LEU A 81 -18.80 35.64 4.66
N GLU A 82 -18.68 36.66 5.52
CA GLU A 82 -19.80 37.24 6.26
C GLU A 82 -19.78 38.76 6.05
N GLY A 83 -20.34 39.19 4.91
CA GLY A 83 -20.28 40.60 4.53
C GLY A 83 -20.97 40.91 3.21
N SER A 84 -22.26 40.62 3.08
CA SER A 84 -23.18 41.36 2.21
C SER A 84 -24.61 40.82 2.34
N ASP A 85 -25.38 41.37 3.26
CA ASP A 85 -26.83 41.45 3.12
C ASP A 85 -27.22 42.93 3.11
N PRO A 86 -27.93 43.42 2.08
CA PRO A 86 -28.33 44.82 1.98
C PRO A 86 -29.53 45.10 2.87
N THR A 87 -29.41 46.13 3.70
CA THR A 87 -30.50 46.82 4.38
C THR A 87 -31.48 47.40 3.36
N PRO A 88 -32.80 47.18 3.50
CA PRO A 88 -33.79 48.11 2.99
C PRO A 88 -34.38 48.92 4.15
N ASP A 89 -34.02 50.19 4.20
CA ASP A 89 -34.72 51.19 5.00
C ASP A 89 -36.12 51.44 4.43
N GLY A 90 -37.10 51.45 5.34
CA GLY A 90 -38.14 52.47 5.38
C GLY A 90 -39.29 52.39 4.37
N MET A 91 -40.44 51.88 4.81
CA MET A 91 -41.69 52.60 4.63
C MET A 91 -42.67 52.34 5.77
N GLU A 92 -43.15 53.46 6.29
CA GLU A 92 -44.10 53.65 7.37
C GLU A 92 -45.50 53.11 7.06
N SER A 93 -46.25 52.82 8.14
CA SER A 93 -47.66 53.21 8.35
C SER A 93 -48.65 52.05 8.61
N SER A 94 -48.91 51.83 9.91
CA SER A 94 -50.24 51.73 10.55
C SER A 94 -51.16 50.53 10.23
N PRO A 95 -52.26 50.32 10.99
CA PRO A 95 -52.27 49.91 12.40
C PRO A 95 -53.25 48.75 12.66
N ASP A 96 -53.26 48.28 13.91
CA ASP A 96 -54.36 47.64 14.65
C ASP A 96 -55.20 46.55 13.96
N LEU A 97 -55.12 45.32 14.48
CA LEU A 97 -56.29 44.48 14.73
C LEU A 97 -55.99 43.41 15.79
N GLU A 98 -56.76 43.52 16.87
CA GLU A 98 -57.03 42.50 17.88
C GLU A 98 -57.29 41.11 17.28
N SER A 99 -56.80 40.05 17.91
CA SER A 99 -57.59 38.83 18.16
C SER A 99 -56.81 37.84 19.02
N ASP A 100 -57.24 37.76 20.27
CA ASP A 100 -57.41 36.56 21.11
C ASP A 100 -57.10 35.16 20.54
N GLY A 101 -56.61 34.29 21.45
CA GLY A 101 -56.69 32.83 21.38
C GLY A 101 -55.32 32.16 21.57
N ALA A 102 -54.86 31.90 22.79
CA ALA A 102 -55.12 30.66 23.54
C ALA A 102 -54.86 29.38 22.74
N GLU A 103 -53.76 28.67 23.06
CA GLU A 103 -53.72 27.24 23.47
C GLU A 103 -52.26 26.73 23.48
N PRO A 104 -51.85 25.96 24.51
CA PRO A 104 -50.50 25.41 24.64
C PRO A 104 -50.41 24.00 24.06
N VAL A 105 -49.64 23.78 22.99
CA VAL A 105 -49.42 22.43 22.46
C VAL A 105 -48.12 21.82 23.01
N GLU A 106 -48.34 20.66 23.61
CA GLU A 106 -47.47 19.78 24.37
C GLU A 106 -46.19 19.33 23.67
N ARG A 107 -45.17 19.12 24.51
CA ARG A 107 -43.95 18.38 24.23
C ARG A 107 -44.26 16.90 23.98
N ALA A 108 -43.97 16.40 22.77
CA ALA A 108 -43.90 14.97 22.49
C ALA A 108 -42.44 14.52 22.35
N ALA A 109 -42.03 13.58 23.20
CA ALA A 109 -40.72 12.92 23.22
C ALA A 109 -40.58 11.86 22.11
N PRO A 110 -39.35 11.47 21.70
CA PRO A 110 -39.12 10.58 20.57
C PRO A 110 -39.23 9.08 20.94
N PRO A 111 -39.89 8.23 20.12
CA PRO A 111 -39.96 6.79 20.35
C PRO A 111 -38.81 6.03 19.67
N TRP A 112 -37.76 5.72 20.43
CA TRP A 112 -36.96 4.52 20.20
C TRP A 112 -37.60 3.34 20.95
N ARG A 113 -38.09 2.31 20.24
CA ARG A 113 -37.98 0.87 20.58
C ARG A 113 -38.91 -0.05 19.77
N ARG A 114 -38.36 -1.24 19.49
CA ARG A 114 -38.95 -2.52 19.02
C ARG A 114 -39.06 -2.62 17.48
N LEU A 115 -38.60 -3.68 16.81
CA LEU A 115 -38.73 -5.12 17.12
C LEU A 115 -37.55 -5.96 16.57
N PHE A 116 -36.94 -6.77 17.45
CA PHE A 116 -36.33 -8.04 17.09
C PHE A 116 -37.43 -9.10 17.03
N ALA A 117 -37.58 -9.83 15.92
CA ALA A 117 -38.29 -11.11 15.89
C ALA A 117 -37.97 -11.92 14.60
N PHE A 118 -37.34 -13.09 14.80
CA PHE A 118 -37.29 -14.31 13.97
C PHE A 118 -36.54 -14.35 12.62
N SER A 119 -35.44 -15.10 12.62
CA SER A 119 -35.28 -16.29 11.75
C SER A 119 -34.19 -17.22 12.31
N VAL A 120 -34.62 -18.33 12.90
CA VAL A 120 -33.79 -19.43 13.46
C VAL A 120 -33.77 -20.65 12.50
N ALA A 121 -34.02 -20.45 11.20
CA ALA A 121 -34.20 -21.56 10.25
C ALA A 121 -33.09 -21.69 9.18
N GLY A 122 -31.88 -21.19 9.42
CA GLY A 122 -30.79 -21.18 8.41
C GLY A 122 -29.51 -21.94 8.77
N LEU A 123 -29.41 -22.55 9.95
CA LEU A 123 -28.12 -23.02 10.50
C LEU A 123 -27.99 -24.55 10.63
N ALA A 124 -28.79 -25.32 9.87
CA ALA A 124 -28.72 -26.78 9.80
C ALA A 124 -28.27 -27.34 8.44
N LEU A 125 -27.82 -26.48 7.50
CA LEU A 125 -27.40 -26.88 6.14
C LEU A 125 -25.89 -26.74 5.89
N LEU A 126 -25.09 -26.61 6.96
CA LEU A 126 -23.62 -26.46 6.88
C LEU A 126 -22.82 -27.56 7.61
N PHE A 127 -23.47 -28.56 8.19
CA PHE A 127 -22.78 -29.69 8.83
C PHE A 127 -23.46 -31.02 8.50
N GLY A 128 -23.16 -31.58 7.34
CA GLY A 128 -23.52 -32.96 7.02
C GLY A 128 -23.46 -33.27 5.53
N VAL A 129 -22.28 -33.66 5.06
CA VAL A 129 -21.99 -34.83 4.20
C VAL A 129 -20.55 -34.68 3.72
N GLN A 130 -19.61 -35.27 4.46
CA GLN A 130 -18.48 -35.94 3.85
C GLN A 130 -18.75 -37.43 4.00
N LEU A 131 -18.81 -38.16 2.88
CA LEU A 131 -18.44 -39.57 2.76
C LEU A 131 -18.49 -39.98 1.27
N ALA A 132 -17.32 -40.39 0.77
CA ALA A 132 -17.07 -41.36 -0.31
C ALA A 132 -17.78 -41.23 -1.68
N SER A 133 -16.99 -40.90 -2.71
CA SER A 133 -17.30 -41.25 -4.11
C SER A 133 -16.11 -41.93 -4.80
N SER A 134 -15.78 -43.15 -4.36
CA SER A 134 -15.12 -44.16 -5.19
C SER A 134 -16.19 -45.00 -5.87
N GLY A 135 -16.57 -44.62 -7.09
CA GLY A 135 -17.54 -45.34 -7.93
C GLY A 135 -16.98 -45.63 -9.32
N PRO A 136 -17.47 -46.68 -10.02
CA PRO A 136 -16.85 -47.24 -11.21
C PRO A 136 -17.03 -46.34 -12.44
N ARG A 137 -15.96 -46.24 -13.25
CA ARG A 137 -15.97 -45.48 -14.51
C ARG A 137 -16.98 -46.09 -15.50
N PRO A 138 -17.76 -45.27 -16.23
CA PRO A 138 -18.72 -45.77 -17.20
C PRO A 138 -18.03 -46.35 -18.46
N PRO A 139 -18.60 -47.41 -19.08
CA PRO A 139 -17.93 -48.25 -20.10
C PRO A 139 -17.86 -47.67 -21.53
N TRP A 140 -18.01 -46.35 -21.73
CA TRP A 140 -18.01 -45.76 -23.09
C TRP A 140 -16.79 -44.89 -23.41
N ALA A 141 -15.78 -44.85 -22.53
CA ALA A 141 -14.51 -44.14 -22.77
C ALA A 141 -13.48 -44.90 -23.63
N GLY A 142 -13.90 -45.95 -24.34
CA GLY A 142 -13.04 -46.71 -25.25
C GLY A 142 -13.58 -46.67 -26.67
N ASN A 143 -13.12 -45.71 -27.48
CA ASN A 143 -13.19 -45.80 -28.94
C ASN A 143 -11.84 -45.38 -29.52
N ALA A 144 -10.92 -46.34 -29.53
CA ALA A 144 -9.82 -46.42 -30.47
C ALA A 144 -10.11 -47.61 -31.39
N ALA A 145 -10.59 -47.35 -32.60
CA ALA A 145 -10.46 -48.23 -33.78
C ALA A 145 -11.08 -47.54 -34.99
N GLY A 146 -10.25 -47.26 -35.99
CA GLY A 146 -10.66 -46.65 -37.25
C GLY A 146 -9.50 -46.54 -38.24
N GLN A 147 -8.79 -47.66 -38.44
CA GLN A 147 -7.92 -47.86 -39.60
C GLN A 147 -8.78 -48.00 -40.86
N PRO A 148 -8.37 -47.40 -41.97
CA PRO A 148 -8.40 -48.11 -43.24
C PRO A 148 -7.00 -48.31 -43.81
N ALA A 149 -6.90 -49.44 -44.52
CA ALA A 149 -5.70 -50.05 -45.02
C ALA A 149 -5.05 -49.32 -46.23
N ALA A 150 -3.74 -49.48 -46.28
CA ALA A 150 -2.90 -49.75 -47.46
C ALA A 150 -2.93 -48.76 -48.65
N THR A 151 -1.82 -48.04 -48.82
CA THR A 151 -1.04 -48.14 -50.07
C THR A 151 0.43 -47.83 -49.80
N ALA A 152 1.28 -48.65 -50.42
CA ALA A 152 2.72 -48.72 -50.27
C ALA A 152 3.45 -47.52 -50.90
N ALA A 153 4.53 -47.06 -50.26
CA ALA A 153 5.76 -46.61 -50.93
C ALA A 153 6.90 -46.52 -49.90
N ALA A 154 8.06 -47.00 -50.33
CA ALA A 154 9.30 -47.17 -49.58
C ALA A 154 10.00 -45.86 -49.20
N GLN A 155 10.72 -45.89 -48.06
CA GLN A 155 11.97 -45.19 -47.71
C GLN A 155 12.09 -45.27 -46.17
N ASP A 156 12.82 -46.23 -45.60
CA ASP A 156 14.29 -46.26 -45.46
C ASP A 156 14.86 -44.97 -44.86
N GLN A 157 14.97 -44.90 -43.53
CA GLN A 157 16.13 -44.40 -42.79
C GLN A 157 15.92 -44.44 -41.27
N ASP A 158 16.43 -45.53 -40.69
CA ASP A 158 17.37 -45.56 -39.59
C ASP A 158 17.82 -44.19 -39.00
N ARG A 159 17.44 -43.92 -37.74
CA ARG A 159 18.25 -43.17 -36.77
C ARG A 159 17.68 -43.24 -35.35
N SER A 160 18.29 -44.11 -34.57
CA SER A 160 18.83 -43.88 -33.23
C SER A 160 18.04 -42.98 -32.27
N ARG A 161 17.35 -43.67 -31.39
CA ARG A 161 16.76 -43.23 -30.12
C ARG A 161 17.88 -43.06 -29.08
N GLU A 162 18.24 -41.83 -28.76
CA GLU A 162 19.04 -41.51 -27.56
C GLU A 162 18.14 -40.92 -26.47
N GLU A 163 18.25 -41.53 -25.30
CA GLU A 163 17.62 -41.15 -24.05
C GLU A 163 18.22 -39.85 -23.53
N GLN A 164 17.40 -38.81 -23.32
CA GLN A 164 17.84 -37.62 -22.60
C GLN A 164 17.08 -37.51 -21.27
N VAL A 165 17.77 -37.97 -20.22
CA VAL A 165 17.42 -37.80 -18.82
C VAL A 165 17.80 -36.36 -18.44
N ILE A 166 16.81 -35.51 -18.18
CA ILE A 166 17.03 -34.13 -17.71
C ILE A 166 17.24 -34.18 -16.20
N SER A 167 18.51 -34.10 -15.79
CA SER A 167 18.91 -33.84 -14.40
C SER A 167 18.83 -32.34 -14.11
N LEU A 168 18.12 -32.02 -13.04
CA LEU A 168 18.10 -30.71 -12.38
C LEU A 168 19.38 -30.58 -11.54
N ALA A 169 20.29 -29.67 -11.90
CA ALA A 169 21.38 -29.27 -11.03
C ALA A 169 21.63 -27.76 -11.14
N SER A 170 21.57 -27.14 -9.96
CA SER A 170 21.86 -25.76 -9.63
C SER A 170 23.24 -25.29 -10.10
N THR A 171 23.30 -24.11 -10.73
CA THR A 171 24.54 -23.36 -10.92
C THR A 171 24.45 -22.04 -10.18
N THR A 172 25.06 -22.02 -9.00
CA THR A 172 25.53 -20.82 -8.30
C THR A 172 26.69 -20.21 -9.08
N THR A 173 26.53 -18.96 -9.50
CA THR A 173 27.55 -18.15 -10.17
C THR A 173 28.64 -17.76 -9.17
N ALA A 174 29.75 -18.50 -9.15
CA ALA A 174 30.99 -18.10 -8.50
C ALA A 174 31.79 -17.23 -9.49
N TRP A 175 32.22 -16.07 -9.01
CA TRP A 175 33.04 -15.11 -9.72
C TRP A 175 34.49 -15.61 -9.79
N ASN A 176 35.07 -15.56 -10.99
CA ASN A 176 36.49 -15.75 -11.25
C ASN A 176 37.29 -14.58 -10.63
N GLU A 177 38.23 -14.91 -9.74
CA GLU A 177 39.37 -14.07 -9.38
C GLU A 177 40.57 -14.53 -10.19
N GLU A 178 41.21 -13.57 -10.86
CA GLU A 178 42.39 -13.76 -11.71
C GLU A 178 43.63 -14.12 -10.86
N GLU A 179 44.33 -15.17 -11.27
CA GLU A 179 45.66 -15.55 -10.80
C GLU A 179 46.73 -14.56 -11.32
N GLY A 180 47.60 -14.11 -10.42
CA GLY A 180 48.90 -13.51 -10.74
C GLY A 180 49.99 -14.18 -9.89
N PRO A 181 51.19 -14.46 -10.44
CA PRO A 181 52.16 -15.34 -9.79
C PRO A 181 53.19 -14.61 -8.91
N ASP A 182 53.67 -15.37 -7.92
CA ASP A 182 54.98 -15.35 -7.27
C ASP A 182 55.44 -14.08 -6.53
N GLU A 183 55.40 -14.12 -5.19
CA GLU A 183 56.57 -13.74 -4.39
C GLU A 183 56.61 -14.45 -3.03
N ALA A 184 57.83 -14.85 -2.65
CA ALA A 184 58.15 -15.78 -1.59
C ALA A 184 58.21 -15.13 -0.19
N GLY A 185 57.81 -15.91 0.82
CA GLY A 185 58.49 -15.96 2.11
C GLY A 185 58.03 -14.99 3.20
N ALA A 186 57.20 -15.49 4.13
CA ALA A 186 57.41 -15.40 5.59
C ALA A 186 56.20 -16.00 6.31
N ALA A 187 56.44 -16.99 7.17
CA ALA A 187 55.43 -17.55 8.06
C ALA A 187 55.10 -16.57 9.21
N PRO A 188 53.82 -16.45 9.60
CA PRO A 188 53.48 -15.99 10.93
C PRO A 188 52.66 -17.02 11.73
N THR A 189 53.02 -17.07 13.01
CA THR A 189 52.45 -17.77 14.16
C THR A 189 50.92 -17.62 14.35
N PRO A 190 50.26 -18.59 15.02
CA PRO A 190 48.83 -18.55 15.30
C PRO A 190 48.51 -17.59 16.45
N VAL A 191 47.82 -16.48 16.15
CA VAL A 191 47.25 -15.57 17.16
C VAL A 191 45.83 -16.00 17.51
N ALA A 192 45.57 -16.03 18.81
CA ALA A 192 44.36 -16.49 19.46
C ALA A 192 43.07 -15.80 18.97
N LYS A 193 42.00 -16.59 18.88
CA LYS A 193 40.62 -16.13 18.67
C LYS A 193 40.16 -15.33 19.89
N ALA A 194 40.15 -14.01 19.78
CA ALA A 194 39.38 -13.14 20.66
C ALA A 194 37.96 -13.00 20.09
N SER A 195 36.99 -13.57 20.78
CA SER A 195 35.57 -13.34 20.53
C SER A 195 35.21 -11.90 20.92
N VAL A 196 35.16 -11.00 19.94
CA VAL A 196 34.60 -9.66 20.12
C VAL A 196 33.09 -9.78 19.95
N ALA A 197 32.36 -9.64 21.05
CA ALA A 197 30.92 -9.48 21.04
C ALA A 197 30.56 -8.26 20.18
N SER A 198 29.75 -8.45 19.14
CA SER A 198 29.13 -7.36 18.40
C SER A 198 28.14 -6.63 19.30
N GLU A 199 28.60 -5.59 19.98
CA GLU A 199 27.75 -4.51 20.50
C GLU A 199 27.27 -3.66 19.32
N LEU A 200 26.21 -4.12 18.67
CA LEU A 200 25.41 -3.27 17.79
C LEU A 200 24.63 -2.26 18.65
N PRO A 201 24.59 -0.98 18.28
CA PRO A 201 23.75 0.00 18.97
C PRO A 201 22.28 -0.41 18.84
N ARG A 202 21.62 -0.65 19.98
CA ARG A 202 20.17 -0.82 20.04
C ARG A 202 19.49 0.40 19.42
N ALA A 203 18.51 0.14 18.55
CA ALA A 203 17.66 1.17 17.98
C ALA A 203 17.00 2.00 19.10
N PRO A 204 16.87 3.33 18.94
CA PRO A 204 16.19 4.17 19.90
C PRO A 204 14.72 3.76 19.99
N SER A 205 14.28 3.34 21.18
CA SER A 205 12.87 3.11 21.46
C SER A 205 12.11 4.44 21.31
N LEU A 206 11.21 4.52 20.35
CA LEU A 206 10.28 5.63 20.21
C LEU A 206 9.40 5.66 21.47
N LYS A 207 9.61 6.68 22.32
CA LYS A 207 8.72 6.93 23.45
C LYS A 207 7.36 7.36 22.87
N LEU A 208 6.33 6.52 23.10
CA LEU A 208 4.92 6.73 22.72
C LEU A 208 4.27 8.01 23.28
N ASN A 209 5.01 8.85 24.02
CA ASN A 209 4.49 10.08 24.62
C ASN A 209 4.45 11.28 23.66
N ALA A 210 4.99 11.19 22.45
CA ALA A 210 5.11 12.33 21.54
C ALA A 210 3.86 12.61 20.66
N LEU A 211 2.84 11.75 20.68
CA LEU A 211 1.62 11.92 19.87
C LEU A 211 0.44 12.56 20.63
N GLY A 212 0.58 12.83 21.94
CA GLY A 212 -0.53 13.25 22.81
C GLY A 212 -0.60 14.74 23.16
N ASP A 213 0.32 15.58 22.68
CA ASP A 213 0.57 16.91 23.27
C ASP A 213 0.27 18.10 22.32
N VAL A 214 -0.64 17.93 21.36
CA VAL A 214 -1.01 18.99 20.39
C VAL A 214 -2.53 19.23 20.34
N LEU A 215 -3.24 19.07 21.45
CA LEU A 215 -4.63 19.53 21.57
C LEU A 215 -4.73 20.63 22.64
N PRO A 216 -5.46 21.72 22.36
CA PRO A 216 -5.57 22.88 23.26
C PRO A 216 -6.19 22.48 24.61
N GLU A 217 -5.66 23.08 25.68
CA GLU A 217 -6.04 22.94 27.09
C GLU A 217 -7.45 23.49 27.40
N GLU A 218 -8.48 23.00 26.71
CA GLU A 218 -9.87 23.25 27.09
C GLU A 218 -10.46 22.01 27.77
N GLY A 219 -10.30 21.96 29.10
CA GLY A 219 -11.06 21.08 29.99
C GLY A 219 -10.25 19.98 30.69
N SER A 220 -9.52 20.34 31.74
CA SER A 220 -8.76 19.44 32.62
C SER A 220 -9.56 18.24 33.18
N ALA A 221 -10.89 18.36 33.28
CA ALA A 221 -11.77 17.28 33.73
C ALA A 221 -11.87 16.09 32.74
N LYS A 222 -11.70 16.30 31.41
CA LYS A 222 -11.76 15.20 30.42
C LYS A 222 -10.47 14.38 30.36
N LYS A 223 -9.36 14.89 30.90
CA LYS A 223 -8.04 14.25 30.84
C LYS A 223 -7.93 13.05 31.79
N SER A 224 -8.65 13.05 32.92
CA SER A 224 -8.65 11.93 33.88
C SER A 224 -9.45 10.71 33.37
N GLU A 225 -10.60 10.94 32.74
CA GLU A 225 -11.41 9.87 32.11
C GLU A 225 -10.68 9.20 30.94
N SER A 226 -9.92 9.99 30.17
CA SER A 226 -9.08 9.46 29.08
C SER A 226 -7.97 8.52 29.60
N ARG A 227 -7.35 8.81 30.75
CA ARG A 227 -6.36 7.90 31.35
C ARG A 227 -6.96 6.62 31.91
N ALA A 228 -8.14 6.69 32.53
CA ALA A 228 -8.81 5.51 33.07
C ALA A 228 -9.25 4.55 31.96
N SER A 229 -9.76 5.09 30.85
CA SER A 229 -10.08 4.27 29.66
C SER A 229 -8.83 3.74 28.96
N ALA A 230 -7.67 4.38 29.12
CA ALA A 230 -6.44 3.92 28.47
C ALA A 230 -6.01 2.51 28.91
N THR A 231 -6.31 2.12 30.14
CA THR A 231 -5.93 0.82 30.74
C THR A 231 -6.99 -0.27 30.61
N THR A 232 -8.17 0.04 30.05
CA THR A 232 -9.23 -0.95 29.81
C THR A 232 -9.05 -1.66 28.47
N VAL A 233 -9.64 -2.86 28.33
CA VAL A 233 -9.67 -3.59 27.05
C VAL A 233 -10.38 -2.78 25.97
N GLU A 234 -11.45 -2.08 26.34
CA GLU A 234 -12.21 -1.21 25.43
C GLU A 234 -11.34 -0.07 24.89
N GLY A 235 -10.53 0.57 25.73
CA GLY A 235 -9.58 1.58 25.28
C GLY A 235 -8.49 1.01 24.38
N LEU A 236 -8.00 -0.20 24.65
CA LEU A 236 -7.04 -0.87 23.77
C LEU A 236 -7.67 -1.19 22.40
N MET A 237 -8.90 -1.69 22.36
CA MET A 237 -9.65 -1.96 21.13
C MET A 237 -9.94 -0.68 20.33
N ALA A 238 -10.26 0.43 21.01
CA ALA A 238 -10.48 1.72 20.37
C ALA A 238 -9.20 2.27 19.73
N ARG A 239 -8.05 2.15 20.40
CA ARG A 239 -6.76 2.54 19.82
C ARG A 239 -6.36 1.64 18.64
N TYR A 240 -6.61 0.33 18.75
CA TYR A 240 -6.38 -0.64 17.68
C TYR A 240 -7.18 -0.29 16.42
N SER A 241 -8.48 -0.02 16.56
CA SER A 241 -9.33 0.36 15.43
C SER A 241 -8.91 1.70 14.82
N ALA A 242 -8.54 2.68 15.64
CA ALA A 242 -8.01 3.97 15.19
C ALA A 242 -6.69 3.82 14.41
N ALA A 243 -5.78 2.94 14.86
CA ALA A 243 -4.54 2.65 14.16
C ALA A 243 -4.79 2.07 12.76
N HIS A 244 -5.72 1.13 12.63
CA HIS A 244 -6.13 0.58 11.33
C HIS A 244 -6.84 1.62 10.45
N ALA A 245 -7.71 2.46 11.02
CA ALA A 245 -8.36 3.54 10.29
C ALA A 245 -7.31 4.51 9.71
N SER A 246 -6.31 4.91 10.50
CA SER A 246 -5.22 5.77 10.04
C SER A 246 -4.38 5.11 8.93
N ALA A 247 -4.07 3.81 9.04
CA ALA A 247 -3.37 3.08 7.99
C ALA A 247 -4.18 3.05 6.68
N ARG A 248 -5.51 2.86 6.77
CA ARG A 248 -6.42 2.89 5.61
C ARG A 248 -6.49 4.28 4.98
N GLU A 249 -6.63 5.33 5.78
CA GLU A 249 -6.66 6.71 5.30
C GLU A 249 -5.39 7.06 4.51
N ARG A 250 -4.21 6.61 4.97
CA ARG A 250 -2.95 6.78 4.23
C ARG A 250 -2.94 6.02 2.90
N LEU A 251 -3.44 4.79 2.88
CA LEU A 251 -3.58 4.02 1.63
C LEU A 251 -4.49 4.79 0.65
N GLU A 252 -5.66 5.21 1.12
CA GLU A 252 -6.62 5.95 0.30
C GLU A 252 -6.04 7.26 -0.24
N ALA A 253 -5.37 8.04 0.61
CA ALA A 253 -4.67 9.25 0.18
C ALA A 253 -3.62 8.93 -0.91
N GLY A 254 -2.84 7.86 -0.73
CA GLY A 254 -1.88 7.38 -1.73
C GLY A 254 -2.55 6.97 -3.06
N MET A 255 -3.68 6.27 -3.00
CA MET A 255 -4.48 5.90 -4.18
C MET A 255 -5.01 7.12 -4.93
N ARG A 256 -5.49 8.15 -4.20
CA ARG A 256 -5.93 9.42 -4.80
C ARG A 256 -4.78 10.17 -5.48
N VAL A 257 -3.60 10.23 -4.85
CA VAL A 257 -2.39 10.87 -5.41
C VAL A 257 -1.93 10.18 -6.69
N ALA A 258 -2.05 8.86 -6.77
CA ALA A 258 -1.72 8.11 -7.99
C ALA A 258 -2.67 8.38 -9.17
N ARG A 259 -3.80 9.08 -8.94
CA ARG A 259 -4.77 9.48 -9.96
C ARG A 259 -5.24 8.33 -10.86
N LEU A 260 -5.42 7.13 -10.31
CA LEU A 260 -5.80 5.94 -11.09
C LEU A 260 -7.28 5.86 -11.48
N GLY A 261 -8.05 6.93 -11.30
CA GLY A 261 -9.45 6.95 -11.71
C GLY A 261 -9.61 6.58 -13.18
N LYS A 262 -10.47 5.60 -13.45
CA LYS A 262 -10.71 5.00 -14.78
C LYS A 262 -9.41 4.42 -15.36
N LEU A 263 -8.73 3.58 -14.59
CA LEU A 263 -7.40 3.02 -14.91
C LEU A 263 -7.30 2.41 -16.31
N LEU A 264 -8.36 1.79 -16.81
CA LEU A 264 -8.41 1.08 -18.09
C LEU A 264 -9.13 1.86 -19.19
N ALA A 265 -9.37 3.16 -19.00
CA ALA A 265 -9.98 4.00 -20.04
C ALA A 265 -9.05 4.19 -21.23
N SER A 266 -9.62 4.27 -22.45
CA SER A 266 -8.86 4.44 -23.69
C SER A 266 -7.92 5.67 -23.67
N SER A 267 -8.29 6.75 -22.99
CA SER A 267 -7.45 7.94 -22.85
C SER A 267 -6.09 7.67 -22.16
N ARG A 268 -6.07 6.72 -21.23
CA ARG A 268 -4.88 6.26 -20.50
C ARG A 268 -4.04 5.24 -21.25
N LEU A 269 -4.61 4.64 -22.29
CA LEU A 269 -3.92 3.64 -23.11
C LEU A 269 -3.30 4.25 -24.37
N THR A 270 -3.36 5.58 -24.53
CA THR A 270 -2.81 6.26 -25.71
C THR A 270 -1.27 6.21 -25.73
N PRO A 271 -0.66 6.02 -26.92
CA PRO A 271 0.79 5.94 -27.06
C PRO A 271 1.50 7.26 -26.76
N ASN A 272 0.77 8.40 -26.82
CA ASN A 272 1.29 9.74 -26.60
C ASN A 272 1.52 10.09 -25.11
N GLY A 273 1.95 9.11 -24.30
CA GLY A 273 2.33 9.30 -22.89
C GLY A 273 1.32 8.81 -21.85
N GLY A 274 0.07 8.51 -22.26
CA GLY A 274 -0.95 7.99 -21.34
C GLY A 274 -0.53 6.68 -20.68
N VAL A 275 0.08 5.76 -21.44
CA VAL A 275 0.55 4.47 -20.94
C VAL A 275 1.65 4.66 -19.89
N THR A 276 2.64 5.52 -20.16
CA THR A 276 3.77 5.78 -19.26
C THR A 276 3.32 6.39 -17.94
N GLU A 277 2.45 7.41 -17.99
CA GLU A 277 1.89 8.03 -16.78
C GLU A 277 1.07 7.03 -15.96
N THR A 278 0.24 6.23 -16.64
CA THR A 278 -0.59 5.21 -15.99
C THR A 278 0.26 4.13 -15.33
N ARG A 279 1.35 3.72 -15.99
CA ARG A 279 2.30 2.74 -15.43
C ARG A 279 3.03 3.29 -14.20
N LEU A 280 3.46 4.55 -14.24
CA LEU A 280 4.06 5.21 -13.08
C LEU A 280 3.08 5.29 -11.90
N GLY A 281 1.82 5.67 -12.15
CA GLY A 281 0.77 5.67 -11.13
C GLY A 281 0.52 4.28 -10.55
N LEU A 282 0.48 3.25 -11.39
CA LEU A 282 0.29 1.86 -10.97
C LEU A 282 1.44 1.36 -10.09
N ALA A 283 2.68 1.70 -10.42
CA ALA A 283 3.84 1.39 -9.58
C ALA A 283 3.75 2.07 -8.21
N GLY A 284 3.29 3.32 -8.16
CA GLY A 284 2.98 4.02 -6.91
C GLY A 284 1.94 3.28 -6.06
N VAL A 285 0.84 2.85 -6.68
CA VAL A 285 -0.20 2.06 -6.01
C VAL A 285 0.32 0.73 -5.49
N ALA A 286 1.09 -0.01 -6.28
CA ALA A 286 1.71 -1.25 -5.83
C ALA A 286 2.55 -1.03 -4.55
N ASN A 287 3.31 0.07 -4.51
CA ASN A 287 4.08 0.44 -3.33
C ASN A 287 3.19 0.80 -2.13
N PHE A 288 2.12 1.59 -2.31
CA PHE A 288 1.20 1.93 -1.21
C PHE A 288 0.49 0.70 -0.64
N ILE A 289 0.06 -0.24 -1.48
CA ILE A 289 -0.54 -1.51 -1.05
C ILE A 289 0.45 -2.33 -0.21
N ARG A 290 1.71 -2.42 -0.66
CA ARG A 290 2.77 -3.11 0.08
C ARG A 290 3.01 -2.47 1.46
N VAL A 291 3.16 -1.14 1.52
CA VAL A 291 3.36 -0.40 2.76
C VAL A 291 2.18 -0.57 3.72
N TYR A 292 0.95 -0.49 3.20
CA TYR A 292 -0.26 -0.71 4.00
C TYR A 292 -0.28 -2.12 4.64
N ARG A 293 0.02 -3.17 3.88
CA ARG A 293 0.07 -4.55 4.40
C ARG A 293 1.16 -4.74 5.46
N GLN A 294 2.31 -4.10 5.28
CA GLN A 294 3.37 -4.09 6.29
C GLN A 294 2.90 -3.40 7.57
N GLN A 295 2.26 -2.22 7.45
CA GLN A 295 1.73 -1.49 8.61
C GLN A 295 0.65 -2.29 9.35
N VAL A 296 -0.27 -2.94 8.63
CA VAL A 296 -1.29 -3.82 9.25
C VAL A 296 -0.65 -4.95 10.05
N THR A 297 0.45 -5.53 9.55
CA THR A 297 1.17 -6.61 10.26
C THR A 297 1.83 -6.07 11.53
N LEU A 298 2.51 -4.93 11.45
CA LEU A 298 3.13 -4.27 12.61
C LEU A 298 2.12 -3.86 13.68
N ILE A 299 0.98 -3.30 13.27
CA ILE A 299 -0.12 -2.94 14.19
C ILE A 299 -0.60 -4.20 14.92
N GLU A 300 -0.77 -5.32 14.20
CA GLU A 300 -1.24 -6.56 14.83
C GLU A 300 -0.23 -7.08 15.85
N GLU A 301 1.06 -7.12 15.51
CA GLU A 301 2.13 -7.55 16.42
C GLU A 301 2.21 -6.66 17.67
N GLU A 302 2.28 -5.34 17.51
CA GLU A 302 2.41 -4.38 18.61
C GLU A 302 1.22 -4.44 19.58
N TYR A 303 0.00 -4.59 19.06
CA TYR A 303 -1.19 -4.67 19.91
C TYR A 303 -1.37 -6.03 20.56
N GLN A 304 -0.89 -7.13 19.96
CA GLN A 304 -0.86 -8.43 20.61
C GLN A 304 0.12 -8.44 21.78
N ASP A 305 1.31 -7.84 21.60
CA ASP A 305 2.30 -7.70 22.67
C ASP A 305 1.76 -6.81 23.79
N THR A 306 1.17 -5.67 23.44
CA THR A 306 0.54 -4.75 24.41
C THR A 306 -0.57 -5.45 25.20
N PHE A 307 -1.42 -6.22 24.51
CA PHE A 307 -2.47 -7.00 25.15
C PHE A 307 -1.90 -8.05 26.12
N ALA A 308 -0.84 -8.76 25.75
CA ALA A 308 -0.20 -9.77 26.60
C ALA A 308 0.39 -9.15 27.88
N VAL A 309 1.01 -7.97 27.78
CA VAL A 309 1.53 -7.24 28.95
C VAL A 309 0.39 -6.71 29.82
N MET A 310 -0.57 -5.99 29.25
CA MET A 310 -1.68 -5.38 29.99
C MET A 310 -2.60 -6.40 30.65
N SER A 311 -2.89 -7.51 29.99
CA SER A 311 -3.72 -8.58 30.55
C SER A 311 -3.08 -9.19 31.80
N LYS A 312 -1.75 -9.34 31.81
CA LYS A 312 -0.98 -9.82 32.95
C LYS A 312 -0.90 -8.78 34.08
N GLU A 313 -0.62 -7.52 33.75
CA GLU A 313 -0.46 -6.44 34.73
C GLU A 313 -1.77 -6.09 35.46
N HIS A 314 -2.87 -6.03 34.73
CA HIS A 314 -4.18 -5.63 35.27
C HIS A 314 -5.08 -6.80 35.66
N GLY A 315 -4.60 -8.05 35.54
CA GLY A 315 -5.38 -9.24 35.90
C GLY A 315 -6.72 -9.31 35.17
N TRP A 316 -6.73 -9.03 33.86
CA TRP A 316 -7.97 -8.94 33.09
C TRP A 316 -8.78 -10.25 33.15
N GLN A 317 -10.09 -10.10 33.35
CA GLN A 317 -11.01 -11.23 33.45
C GLN A 317 -11.13 -11.99 32.12
N THR A 318 -11.51 -13.27 32.18
CA THR A 318 -11.71 -14.15 31.02
C THR A 318 -12.66 -13.56 29.97
N GLN A 319 -13.65 -12.76 30.39
CA GLN A 319 -14.55 -12.06 29.46
C GLN A 319 -13.82 -11.04 28.59
N ALA A 320 -12.91 -10.26 29.18
CA ALA A 320 -12.09 -9.28 28.48
C ALA A 320 -11.14 -9.96 27.47
N LEU A 321 -10.57 -11.11 27.85
CA LEU A 321 -9.76 -11.94 26.94
C LEU A 321 -10.59 -12.43 25.75
N ARG A 322 -11.80 -12.96 26.00
CA ARG A 322 -12.71 -13.41 24.94
C ARG A 322 -13.08 -12.26 24.00
N GLN A 323 -13.39 -11.09 24.56
CA GLN A 323 -13.70 -9.90 23.77
C GLN A 323 -12.56 -9.53 22.82
N TRP A 324 -11.32 -9.48 23.32
CA TRP A 324 -10.13 -9.22 22.50
C TRP A 324 -9.96 -10.25 21.38
N HIS A 325 -10.03 -11.54 21.68
CA HIS A 325 -9.85 -12.60 20.68
C HIS A 325 -11.01 -12.71 19.68
N SER A 326 -12.21 -12.27 20.06
CA SER A 326 -13.38 -12.20 19.17
C SER A 326 -13.40 -10.98 18.25
N ARG A 327 -12.42 -10.07 18.38
CA ARG A 327 -12.40 -8.85 17.57
C ARG A 327 -12.30 -9.20 16.07
N PRO A 328 -13.03 -8.50 15.20
CA PRO A 328 -12.82 -8.64 13.76
C PRO A 328 -11.43 -8.09 13.42
N ALA A 329 -10.51 -8.94 12.98
CA ALA A 329 -9.24 -8.49 12.46
C ALA A 329 -9.51 -7.81 11.09
N PRO A 330 -9.20 -6.52 10.91
CA PRO A 330 -9.38 -5.80 9.65
C PRO A 330 -8.30 -6.19 8.62
N LYS A 331 -7.94 -7.48 8.58
CA LYS A 331 -6.94 -8.06 7.69
C LYS A 331 -7.63 -8.45 6.39
N GLU A 332 -7.04 -8.05 5.28
CA GLU A 332 -7.48 -8.50 3.95
C GLU A 332 -7.42 -10.05 3.90
N PRO A 333 -8.52 -10.72 3.50
CA PRO A 333 -8.51 -12.16 3.27
C PRO A 333 -7.36 -12.57 2.35
N ALA A 334 -6.69 -13.68 2.66
CA ALA A 334 -5.52 -14.13 1.89
C ALA A 334 -5.82 -14.33 0.39
N ALA A 335 -7.04 -14.73 0.06
CA ALA A 335 -7.52 -14.84 -1.33
C ALA A 335 -7.54 -13.47 -2.04
N LEU A 336 -8.13 -12.45 -1.41
CA LEU A 336 -8.17 -11.09 -1.97
C LEU A 336 -6.77 -10.48 -2.10
N SER A 337 -5.89 -10.74 -1.13
CA SER A 337 -4.50 -10.25 -1.18
C SER A 337 -3.71 -10.81 -2.36
N LYS A 338 -3.89 -12.10 -2.66
CA LYS A 338 -3.32 -12.74 -3.86
C LYS A 338 -3.92 -12.17 -5.14
N LEU A 339 -5.25 -12.00 -5.18
CA LEU A 339 -5.94 -11.46 -6.34
C LEU A 339 -5.53 -10.01 -6.64
N SER A 340 -5.38 -9.15 -5.64
CA SER A 340 -4.99 -7.75 -5.86
C SER A 340 -3.55 -7.64 -6.35
N THR A 341 -2.66 -8.50 -5.84
CA THR A 341 -1.28 -8.60 -6.36
C THR A 341 -1.28 -9.07 -7.82
N SER A 342 -2.02 -10.14 -8.12
CA SER A 342 -2.15 -10.66 -9.49
C SER A 342 -2.77 -9.65 -10.45
N LEU A 343 -3.74 -8.85 -9.99
CA LEU A 343 -4.40 -7.83 -10.78
C LEU A 343 -3.44 -6.70 -11.13
N VAL A 344 -2.71 -6.17 -10.15
CA VAL A 344 -1.68 -5.12 -10.37
C VAL A 344 -0.61 -5.61 -11.35
N THR A 345 -0.10 -6.83 -11.18
CA THR A 345 0.88 -7.43 -12.12
C THR A 345 0.29 -7.64 -13.50
N GLY A 346 -0.96 -8.11 -13.60
CA GLY A 346 -1.63 -8.30 -14.89
C GLY A 346 -1.79 -6.99 -15.66
N ILE A 347 -2.14 -5.89 -14.97
CA ILE A 347 -2.26 -4.57 -15.58
C ILE A 347 -0.88 -4.02 -15.97
N ASP A 348 0.14 -4.15 -15.13
CA ASP A 348 1.51 -3.72 -15.49
C ASP A 348 2.03 -4.45 -16.73
N ASN A 349 1.77 -5.75 -16.85
CA ASN A 349 2.12 -6.53 -18.05
C ASN A 349 1.41 -6.02 -19.32
N VAL A 350 0.14 -5.60 -19.22
CA VAL A 350 -0.57 -4.98 -20.34
C VAL A 350 0.07 -3.64 -20.71
N LEU A 351 0.35 -2.79 -19.73
CA LEU A 351 0.96 -1.48 -19.95
C LEU A 351 2.40 -1.61 -20.50
N ALA A 352 3.15 -2.61 -20.05
CA ALA A 352 4.48 -2.93 -20.57
C ALA A 352 4.41 -3.32 -22.06
N LEU A 353 3.49 -4.20 -22.44
CA LEU A 353 3.27 -4.56 -23.85
C LEU A 353 2.88 -3.34 -24.71
N LEU A 354 1.98 -2.47 -24.21
CA LEU A 354 1.63 -1.25 -24.93
C LEU A 354 2.79 -0.26 -25.04
N THR A 355 3.73 -0.28 -24.08
CA THR A 355 4.97 0.51 -24.14
C THR A 355 5.95 -0.08 -25.16
N GLU A 356 6.07 -1.41 -25.23
CA GLU A 356 6.87 -2.13 -26.24
C GLU A 356 6.38 -1.81 -27.67
N GLU A 357 5.07 -1.77 -27.85
CA GLU A 357 4.41 -1.51 -29.15
C GLU A 357 4.12 -0.01 -29.40
N ALA A 358 4.81 0.90 -28.71
CA ALA A 358 4.52 2.33 -28.82
C ALA A 358 4.63 2.83 -30.28
N GLY A 359 3.51 3.27 -30.85
CA GLY A 359 3.40 3.71 -32.25
C GLY A 359 2.99 2.61 -33.23
N ALA A 360 3.01 1.34 -32.83
CA ALA A 360 2.64 0.16 -33.62
C ALA A 360 1.25 -0.40 -33.25
N TYR A 361 0.44 0.35 -32.50
CA TYR A 361 -0.97 0.04 -32.28
C TYR A 361 -1.86 1.26 -32.44
N LYS A 362 -3.12 1.02 -32.81
CA LYS A 362 -4.17 2.03 -32.98
C LYS A 362 -5.34 1.70 -32.06
N LEU A 363 -5.78 2.69 -31.29
CA LEU A 363 -6.97 2.59 -30.44
C LEU A 363 -8.19 3.12 -31.18
N GLY A 364 -9.25 2.32 -31.20
CA GLY A 364 -10.58 2.70 -31.66
C GLY A 364 -11.58 2.82 -30.50
N GLU A 365 -12.86 2.92 -30.82
CA GLU A 365 -13.94 2.96 -29.84
C GLU A 365 -14.12 1.58 -29.18
N GLY A 366 -13.41 1.36 -28.08
CA GLY A 366 -13.44 0.08 -27.35
C GLY A 366 -12.67 -1.05 -28.02
N THR A 367 -11.91 -0.75 -29.08
CA THR A 367 -11.06 -1.72 -29.80
C THR A 367 -9.61 -1.26 -29.86
N ILE A 368 -8.70 -2.22 -30.08
CA ILE A 368 -7.27 -1.98 -30.29
C ILE A 368 -6.78 -2.85 -31.45
N ALA A 369 -6.05 -2.27 -32.39
CA ALA A 369 -5.42 -2.99 -33.48
C ALA A 369 -3.91 -2.85 -33.37
N PHE A 370 -3.18 -3.96 -33.47
CA PHE A 370 -1.72 -4.00 -33.46
C PHE A 370 -1.20 -4.25 -34.88
N GLU A 371 -0.07 -3.65 -35.23
CA GLU A 371 0.63 -3.96 -36.49
C GLU A 371 1.30 -5.34 -36.41
N ASP A 372 1.82 -5.72 -35.24
CA ASP A 372 2.36 -7.06 -34.98
C ASP A 372 1.24 -8.06 -34.56
N PRO A 373 1.02 -9.16 -35.33
CA PRO A 373 0.06 -10.18 -34.95
C PRO A 373 0.44 -10.95 -33.67
N GLU A 374 1.72 -11.01 -33.30
CA GLU A 374 2.13 -11.64 -32.05
C GLU A 374 1.75 -10.79 -30.83
N ALA A 375 2.01 -9.48 -30.88
CA ALA A 375 1.55 -8.51 -29.88
C ALA A 375 0.04 -8.57 -29.69
N SER A 376 -0.76 -8.63 -30.76
CA SER A 376 -2.22 -8.80 -30.67
C SER A 376 -2.61 -10.06 -29.88
N ARG A 377 -1.98 -11.20 -30.18
CA ARG A 377 -2.21 -12.46 -29.44
C ARG A 377 -1.78 -12.37 -27.97
N ARG A 378 -0.63 -11.74 -27.68
CA ARG A 378 -0.15 -11.50 -26.30
C ARG A 378 -1.13 -10.63 -25.52
N TYR A 379 -1.57 -9.52 -26.13
CA TYR A 379 -2.56 -8.60 -25.55
C TYR A 379 -3.86 -9.33 -25.22
N GLY A 380 -4.43 -10.08 -26.17
CA GLY A 380 -5.68 -10.80 -25.95
C GLY A 380 -5.61 -11.80 -24.78
N ARG A 381 -4.46 -12.47 -24.57
CA ARG A 381 -4.25 -13.34 -23.40
C ARG A 381 -4.23 -12.53 -22.10
N LEU A 382 -3.43 -11.45 -22.04
CA LEU A 382 -3.31 -10.60 -20.85
C LEU A 382 -4.65 -9.95 -20.48
N ARG A 383 -5.39 -9.44 -21.48
CA ARG A 383 -6.73 -8.88 -21.31
C ARG A 383 -7.69 -9.87 -20.65
N ARG A 384 -7.73 -11.12 -21.12
CA ARG A 384 -8.57 -12.17 -20.53
C ARG A 384 -8.17 -12.48 -19.09
N GLN A 385 -6.87 -12.55 -18.80
CA GLN A 385 -6.36 -12.76 -17.45
C GLN A 385 -6.76 -11.62 -16.50
N VAL A 386 -6.59 -10.36 -16.90
CA VAL A 386 -7.00 -9.19 -16.11
C VAL A 386 -8.51 -9.20 -15.88
N SER A 387 -9.31 -9.48 -16.91
CA SER A 387 -10.77 -9.56 -16.78
C SER A 387 -11.20 -10.65 -15.80
N ALA A 388 -10.62 -11.85 -15.92
CA ALA A 388 -10.89 -12.96 -15.01
C ALA A 388 -10.48 -12.64 -13.56
N ALA A 389 -9.37 -11.92 -13.35
CA ALA A 389 -8.94 -11.48 -12.03
C ALA A 389 -9.90 -10.47 -11.40
N ILE A 390 -10.42 -9.51 -12.19
CA ILE A 390 -11.45 -8.54 -11.75
C ILE A 390 -12.74 -9.27 -11.36
N ASP A 391 -13.22 -10.18 -12.22
CA ASP A 391 -14.46 -10.92 -11.96
C ASP A 391 -14.31 -11.82 -10.71
N SER A 392 -13.16 -12.50 -10.57
CA SER A 392 -12.84 -13.30 -9.38
C SER A 392 -12.78 -12.46 -8.11
N ALA A 393 -12.22 -11.25 -8.18
CA ALA A 393 -12.16 -10.33 -7.06
C ALA A 393 -13.55 -9.87 -6.62
N ARG A 394 -14.45 -9.55 -7.57
CA ARG A 394 -15.84 -9.20 -7.28
C ARG A 394 -16.60 -10.35 -6.61
N VAL A 395 -16.51 -11.55 -7.17
CA VAL A 395 -17.13 -12.75 -6.60
C VAL A 395 -16.61 -13.06 -5.19
N ALA A 396 -15.34 -12.77 -4.92
CA ALA A 396 -14.72 -12.94 -3.60
C ALA A 396 -15.07 -11.81 -2.59
N GLY A 397 -16.02 -10.93 -2.91
CA GLY A 397 -16.42 -9.82 -2.03
C GLY A 397 -15.42 -8.66 -2.02
N GLY A 398 -14.64 -8.49 -3.08
CA GLY A 398 -13.62 -7.44 -3.17
C GLY A 398 -14.18 -6.03 -3.05
N GLU A 399 -15.40 -5.78 -3.54
CA GLU A 399 -16.05 -4.46 -3.49
C GLU A 399 -16.49 -4.06 -2.07
N GLU A 400 -16.90 -5.03 -1.26
CA GLU A 400 -17.30 -4.83 0.14
C GLU A 400 -16.10 -4.84 1.10
N SER A 401 -14.92 -5.22 0.61
CA SER A 401 -13.72 -5.30 1.44
C SER A 401 -13.22 -3.92 1.84
N THR A 402 -12.73 -3.78 3.08
CA THR A 402 -12.16 -2.50 3.57
C THR A 402 -10.65 -2.35 3.28
N GLY A 403 -10.14 -3.14 2.32
CA GLY A 403 -8.72 -3.28 2.03
C GLY A 403 -8.32 -2.77 0.62
N PRO A 404 -7.09 -3.05 0.19
CA PRO A 404 -6.56 -2.62 -1.11
C PRO A 404 -7.42 -2.98 -2.33
N MET A 405 -8.09 -4.13 -2.29
CA MET A 405 -8.87 -4.61 -3.41
C MET A 405 -10.05 -3.70 -3.76
N SER A 406 -10.78 -3.18 -2.78
CA SER A 406 -11.93 -2.30 -3.07
C SER A 406 -11.50 -1.02 -3.77
N TYR A 407 -10.41 -0.39 -3.31
CA TYR A 407 -9.82 0.78 -3.97
C TYR A 407 -9.33 0.49 -5.40
N LEU A 408 -8.79 -0.70 -5.66
CA LEU A 408 -8.41 -1.10 -7.02
C LEU A 408 -9.63 -1.28 -7.92
N LEU A 409 -10.68 -1.94 -7.43
CA LEU A 409 -11.92 -2.14 -8.17
C LEU A 409 -12.65 -0.81 -8.42
N GLU A 410 -12.62 0.11 -7.46
CA GLU A 410 -13.14 1.48 -7.61
C GLU A 410 -12.36 2.27 -8.67
N ALA A 411 -11.01 2.22 -8.63
CA ALA A 411 -10.15 2.88 -9.61
C ALA A 411 -10.37 2.35 -11.04
N ILE A 412 -10.61 1.03 -11.19
CA ILE A 412 -11.00 0.41 -12.46
C ILE A 412 -12.43 0.82 -12.85
N GLY A 413 -13.34 0.87 -11.87
CA GLY A 413 -14.75 1.18 -12.06
C GLY A 413 -15.42 0.22 -13.03
N THR A 414 -16.12 0.78 -14.01
CA THR A 414 -16.77 0.03 -15.10
C THR A 414 -15.90 -0.10 -16.35
N THR A 415 -14.69 0.47 -16.35
CA THR A 415 -13.82 0.46 -17.52
C THR A 415 -13.29 -0.95 -17.80
N ARG A 416 -13.21 -1.29 -19.08
CA ARG A 416 -12.67 -2.57 -19.56
C ARG A 416 -11.58 -2.30 -20.58
N LEU A 417 -10.60 -3.19 -20.64
CA LEU A 417 -9.59 -3.17 -21.69
C LEU A 417 -10.25 -3.31 -23.07
N PRO A 418 -9.84 -2.51 -24.07
CA PRO A 418 -10.30 -2.60 -25.46
C PRO A 418 -10.17 -4.02 -26.03
N ARG A 419 -11.04 -4.41 -26.96
CA ARG A 419 -10.95 -5.70 -27.66
C ARG A 419 -9.98 -5.62 -28.83
N GLU A 420 -9.13 -6.62 -28.99
CA GLU A 420 -8.30 -6.78 -30.20
C GLU A 420 -9.18 -7.00 -31.45
N ILE A 421 -8.78 -6.41 -32.57
CA ILE A 421 -9.38 -6.60 -33.91
C ILE A 421 -8.56 -7.62 -34.71
#